data_AF-A0A3B8QDR3-F1
#
_entry.id   AF-A0A3B8QDR3-F1
#
_cell.length_a   1.000
_cell.length_b   1.000
_cell.length_c   1.000
_cell.angle_alpha   90.00
_cell.angle_beta   90.00
_cell.angle_gamma   90.00
#
_symmetry.space_group_name_H-M   'P 1'
#
loop_
_entity.id
_entity.type
_entity.pdbx_description
1 polymer ?
#
loop_
_entity_poly.entity_id
_entity_poly.type
_entity_poly.pdbx_seq_one_letter_code
_entity_poly.pdbx_strand_id
1 'polypeptide(L)'
;MTRRNPLVVPMALVVLFAAVSLLLVGDLSAQDGNDLGEVTYVRWCAGCHGVDGTGNGPGAEYMLPRPRDFTEARYQIRTTASGELPTDDDILAIIDRGMPGTTMPGWENILSNGEREALVEYLKSLSRFFTPDEVPEPFDFGSAPRVNAEVLAEGQALFQDLAGCAQCHGVDGRGDGESSPTQIDDGDFPIRVADLTENWLFNGGGEVEDIYRRLLTGLDGTPMPSLADVVTAGELTYDQIWAIAHYARSLSPDEAPRVTEVVRGVLFENAPLPSSVDDEAWIDIEPTYIPLVGQIIVMPRWFDPRVDGVWVQAAHDGESVAVRVTWSDPNSSPDPLWTDWKSQVISLMQPKEGDPQDEGPTPDQLMVQFPMEMPEGMERPYFLRGDNRRPVYLWQWQSDRDGALEGEARGFGTEAFQSDGEDLTVDASHANGEWQVMFTRTLVTSADDDLDFVTGEAIPMALFAWDGDNGESGTRGSVSSWYFLFLEGATPATVYVYPTLAMMLTAVLGFLVVGSAQKKEREGAEIESETAS
;
A
#
# COMPACT_ATOMS: atom_id res chain seq x y z
N MET A 1 22.03 91.41 -29.28
CA MET A 1 20.95 91.12 -30.26
C MET A 1 21.42 90.01 -31.17
N THR A 2 20.93 88.78 -30.95
CA THR A 2 20.53 87.79 -31.97
C THR A 2 20.14 86.49 -31.27
N ARG A 3 18.85 86.14 -31.36
CA ARG A 3 18.32 84.80 -31.02
C ARG A 3 18.87 83.78 -32.02
N ARG A 4 19.19 82.56 -31.57
CA ARG A 4 19.10 81.33 -32.39
C ARG A 4 18.62 80.14 -31.55
N ASN A 5 17.84 79.31 -32.24
CA ASN A 5 16.85 78.31 -31.80
C ASN A 5 17.37 77.09 -31.02
N PRO A 6 16.47 76.35 -30.33
CA PRO A 6 16.78 75.07 -29.73
C PRO A 6 16.96 73.98 -30.80
N LEU A 7 17.96 73.12 -30.61
CA LEU A 7 18.19 71.93 -31.43
C LEU A 7 17.08 70.90 -31.15
N VAL A 8 16.35 70.60 -32.22
CA VAL A 8 15.49 69.43 -32.37
C VAL A 8 16.40 68.20 -32.38
N VAL A 9 16.34 67.38 -31.34
CA VAL A 9 16.85 66.01 -31.39
C VAL A 9 15.84 65.19 -32.21
N PRO A 10 16.26 64.47 -33.26
CA PRO A 10 15.32 63.79 -34.13
C PRO A 10 14.71 62.60 -33.39
N MET A 11 13.38 62.57 -33.34
CA MET A 11 12.55 61.49 -32.77
C MET A 11 12.88 60.10 -33.36
N ALA A 12 13.60 60.04 -34.49
CA ALA A 12 14.06 58.82 -35.14
C ALA A 12 15.10 58.02 -34.32
N LEU A 13 15.89 58.66 -33.44
CA LEU A 13 16.93 57.97 -32.66
C LEU A 13 16.40 57.31 -31.38
N VAL A 14 15.28 57.79 -30.84
CA VAL A 14 14.62 57.19 -29.66
C VAL A 14 13.75 56.00 -30.06
N VAL A 15 13.13 56.02 -31.25
CA VAL A 15 12.35 54.90 -31.78
C VAL A 15 13.26 53.73 -32.19
N LEU A 16 14.48 54.00 -32.66
CA LEU A 16 15.43 52.94 -33.02
C LEU A 16 15.97 52.18 -31.79
N PHE A 17 16.13 52.85 -30.65
CA PHE A 17 16.55 52.19 -29.41
C PHE A 17 15.40 51.39 -28.78
N ALA A 18 14.16 51.89 -28.82
CA ALA A 18 12.99 51.14 -28.34
C ALA A 18 12.67 49.91 -29.22
N ALA A 19 12.89 49.98 -30.53
CA ALA A 19 12.69 48.85 -31.43
C ALA A 19 13.77 47.76 -31.27
N VAL A 20 15.03 48.13 -30.99
CA VAL A 20 16.10 47.16 -30.72
C VAL A 20 15.95 46.54 -29.32
N SER A 21 15.44 47.29 -28.33
CA SER A 21 15.11 46.73 -27.01
C SER A 21 13.88 45.82 -27.04
N LEU A 22 12.91 45.99 -27.95
CA LEU A 22 11.80 45.05 -28.12
C LEU A 22 12.18 43.80 -28.93
N LEU A 23 13.23 43.84 -29.75
CA LEU A 23 13.72 42.68 -30.51
C LEU A 23 14.67 41.77 -29.70
N LEU A 24 15.11 42.20 -28.51
CA LEU A 24 15.95 41.42 -27.58
C LEU A 24 15.16 40.70 -26.48
N VAL A 25 13.83 40.85 -26.43
CA VAL A 25 12.96 40.12 -25.49
C VAL A 25 12.30 38.90 -26.16
N GLY A 26 12.54 38.68 -27.46
CA GLY A 26 11.92 37.61 -28.24
C GLY A 26 12.65 36.26 -28.24
N ASP A 27 13.85 36.16 -27.67
CA ASP A 27 14.70 34.96 -27.76
C ASP A 27 15.19 34.41 -26.41
N LEU A 28 14.86 35.04 -25.28
CA LEU A 28 15.27 34.51 -23.95
C LEU A 28 14.40 33.34 -23.48
N SER A 29 13.16 33.23 -23.96
CA SER A 29 12.23 32.18 -23.52
C SER A 29 12.49 30.80 -24.15
N ALA A 30 13.24 30.74 -25.26
CA ALA A 30 13.44 29.51 -26.02
C ALA A 30 14.69 28.70 -25.61
N GLN A 31 15.68 29.35 -24.97
CA GLN A 31 16.82 28.64 -24.38
C GLN A 31 16.54 28.12 -22.96
N ASP A 32 15.73 28.85 -22.18
CA ASP A 32 15.43 28.46 -20.79
C ASP A 32 14.61 27.15 -20.68
N GLY A 33 13.78 26.81 -21.68
CA GLY A 33 12.90 25.62 -21.64
C GLY A 33 13.60 24.28 -21.89
N ASN A 34 14.61 24.25 -22.78
CA ASN A 34 15.35 23.02 -23.08
C ASN A 34 16.34 22.66 -21.96
N ASP A 35 16.92 23.68 -21.31
CA ASP A 35 17.76 23.50 -20.12
C ASP A 35 16.90 23.13 -18.89
N LEU A 36 15.66 23.61 -18.78
CA LEU A 36 14.79 23.32 -17.63
C LEU A 36 14.48 21.82 -17.49
N GLY A 37 14.15 21.14 -18.59
CA GLY A 37 13.87 19.71 -18.60
C GLY A 37 15.09 18.89 -18.14
N GLU A 38 16.26 19.16 -18.74
CA GLU A 38 17.52 18.49 -18.38
C GLU A 38 17.90 18.74 -16.91
N VAL A 39 17.86 20.00 -16.45
CA VAL A 39 18.20 20.36 -15.07
C VAL A 39 17.26 19.68 -14.07
N THR A 40 15.97 19.64 -14.38
CA THR A 40 14.97 18.97 -13.54
C THR A 40 15.23 17.47 -13.50
N TYR A 41 15.49 16.85 -14.65
CA TYR A 41 15.78 15.42 -14.77
C TYR A 41 17.03 15.02 -13.99
N VAL A 42 18.15 15.73 -14.19
CA VAL A 42 19.41 15.45 -13.50
C VAL A 42 19.26 15.57 -11.99
N ARG A 43 18.45 16.52 -11.52
CA ARG A 43 18.22 16.74 -10.10
C ARG A 43 17.35 15.68 -9.45
N TRP A 44 16.29 15.23 -10.12
CA TRP A 44 15.23 14.45 -9.48
C TRP A 44 15.09 13.01 -10.00
N CYS A 45 15.49 12.74 -11.24
CA CYS A 45 15.24 11.47 -11.94
C CYS A 45 16.53 10.65 -12.17
N ALA A 46 17.66 11.32 -12.45
CA ALA A 46 18.90 10.66 -12.84
C ALA A 46 19.53 9.77 -11.75
N GLY A 47 19.16 9.99 -10.47
CA GLY A 47 19.58 9.10 -9.37
C GLY A 47 19.14 7.65 -9.57
N CYS A 48 17.97 7.44 -10.18
CA CYS A 48 17.44 6.11 -10.49
C CYS A 48 17.63 5.77 -11.97
N HIS A 49 17.25 6.68 -12.87
CA HIS A 49 17.23 6.42 -14.32
C HIS A 49 18.57 6.66 -15.03
N GLY A 50 19.61 7.11 -14.33
CA GLY A 50 20.90 7.45 -14.92
C GLY A 50 20.91 8.84 -15.56
N VAL A 51 22.08 9.46 -15.71
CA VAL A 51 22.17 10.78 -16.37
C VAL A 51 21.87 10.72 -17.87
N ASP A 52 22.03 9.54 -18.47
CA ASP A 52 21.83 9.25 -19.88
C ASP A 52 20.48 8.58 -20.19
N GLY A 53 19.63 8.37 -19.18
CA GLY A 53 18.32 7.76 -19.37
C GLY A 53 18.29 6.24 -19.44
N THR A 54 19.41 5.56 -19.22
CA THR A 54 19.55 4.10 -19.47
C THR A 54 18.98 3.21 -18.35
N GLY A 55 18.31 3.77 -17.34
CA GLY A 55 17.79 3.00 -16.21
C GLY A 55 18.87 2.51 -15.23
N ASN A 56 20.13 2.92 -15.40
CA ASN A 56 21.29 2.46 -14.64
C ASN A 56 21.88 3.54 -13.72
N GLY A 57 21.02 4.35 -13.12
CA GLY A 57 21.45 5.31 -12.09
C GLY A 57 22.03 4.61 -10.86
N PRO A 58 22.78 5.31 -10.00
CA PRO A 58 23.39 4.73 -8.80
C PRO A 58 22.38 4.09 -7.83
N GLY A 59 21.10 4.49 -7.87
CA GLY A 59 20.04 3.86 -7.09
C GLY A 59 19.48 2.56 -7.69
N ALA A 60 19.71 2.28 -8.97
CA ALA A 60 19.05 1.19 -9.69
C ALA A 60 19.40 -0.20 -9.13
N GLU A 61 20.61 -0.39 -8.59
CA GLU A 61 21.04 -1.67 -7.99
C GLU A 61 20.30 -2.05 -6.70
N TYR A 62 19.48 -1.14 -6.17
CA TYR A 62 18.66 -1.36 -4.98
C TYR A 62 17.16 -1.38 -5.30
N MET A 63 16.78 -1.65 -6.56
CA MET A 63 15.39 -1.60 -7.01
C MET A 63 15.06 -2.82 -7.88
N LEU A 64 13.98 -3.51 -7.50
CA LEU A 64 13.31 -4.51 -8.31
C LEU A 64 11.80 -4.18 -8.30
N PRO A 65 11.17 -3.84 -9.43
CA PRO A 65 11.71 -3.81 -10.79
C PRO A 65 12.78 -2.70 -11.01
N ARG A 66 13.57 -2.86 -12.07
CA ARG A 66 14.60 -1.89 -12.45
C ARG A 66 13.98 -0.58 -12.98
N PRO A 67 14.63 0.58 -12.78
CA PRO A 67 14.20 1.83 -13.41
C PRO A 67 14.17 1.70 -14.93
N ARG A 68 13.18 2.33 -15.56
CA ARG A 68 13.00 2.29 -17.01
C ARG A 68 14.21 2.87 -17.75
N ASP A 69 14.66 2.17 -18.81
CA ASP A 69 15.51 2.72 -19.86
C ASP A 69 14.67 3.55 -20.84
N PHE A 70 14.81 4.86 -20.78
CA PHE A 70 14.09 5.79 -21.65
C PHE A 70 14.66 5.84 -23.07
N THR A 71 15.90 5.39 -23.29
CA THR A 71 16.54 5.39 -24.62
C THR A 71 15.87 4.40 -25.58
N GLU A 72 15.22 3.37 -25.04
CA GLU A 72 14.47 2.37 -25.80
C GLU A 72 13.05 2.84 -26.19
N ALA A 73 12.56 3.93 -25.60
CA ALA A 73 11.20 4.44 -25.77
C ALA A 73 10.08 3.40 -25.55
N ARG A 74 10.31 2.42 -24.68
CA ARG A 74 9.32 1.40 -24.29
C ARG A 74 8.62 1.81 -23.00
N TYR A 75 7.31 2.06 -23.04
CA TYR A 75 6.55 2.54 -21.89
C TYR A 75 5.43 1.57 -21.53
N GLN A 76 5.43 1.09 -20.28
CA GLN A 76 4.42 0.15 -19.77
C GLN A 76 3.01 0.74 -19.81
N ILE A 77 2.86 1.97 -19.32
CA ILE A 77 1.56 2.64 -19.23
C ILE A 77 1.44 3.64 -20.37
N ARG A 78 0.47 3.39 -21.25
CA ARG A 78 0.17 4.22 -22.42
C ARG A 78 -1.30 4.07 -22.81
N THR A 79 -1.76 4.95 -23.70
CA THR A 79 -3.09 4.88 -24.31
C THR A 79 -3.06 4.40 -25.76
N THR A 80 -1.87 4.13 -26.30
CA THR A 80 -1.61 3.69 -27.67
C THR A 80 -1.48 2.15 -27.76
N ALA A 81 -1.38 1.63 -28.98
CA ALA A 81 -1.27 0.18 -29.20
C ALA A 81 0.01 -0.43 -28.62
N SER A 82 0.05 -1.76 -28.48
CA SER A 82 1.24 -2.45 -27.97
C SER A 82 2.43 -2.27 -28.90
N GLY A 83 3.58 -1.88 -28.34
CA GLY A 83 4.80 -1.57 -29.07
C GLY A 83 4.84 -0.18 -29.69
N GLU A 84 3.77 0.62 -29.59
CA GLU A 84 3.74 2.01 -30.07
C GLU A 84 4.21 2.98 -28.98
N LEU A 85 4.65 4.17 -29.41
CA LEU A 85 5.09 5.23 -28.52
C LEU A 85 3.93 5.74 -27.62
N PRO A 86 4.21 6.16 -26.38
CA PRO A 86 3.22 6.84 -25.54
C PRO A 86 2.92 8.24 -26.07
N THR A 87 1.76 8.79 -25.70
CA THR A 87 1.46 10.22 -25.86
C THR A 87 2.19 11.06 -24.81
N ASP A 88 2.28 12.38 -25.04
CA ASP A 88 2.81 13.31 -24.04
C ASP A 88 2.01 13.28 -22.74
N ASP A 89 0.68 13.13 -22.85
CA ASP A 89 -0.23 13.01 -21.72
C ASP A 89 0.00 11.71 -20.92
N ASP A 90 0.36 10.60 -21.58
CA ASP A 90 0.71 9.35 -20.90
C ASP A 90 1.97 9.53 -20.04
N ILE A 91 3.02 10.14 -20.62
CA ILE A 91 4.27 10.40 -19.90
C ILE A 91 4.00 11.36 -18.73
N LEU A 92 3.27 12.44 -18.97
CA LEU A 92 2.93 13.42 -17.94
C LEU A 92 2.12 12.79 -16.80
N ALA A 93 1.13 11.95 -17.11
CA ALA A 93 0.32 11.27 -16.10
C ALA A 93 1.16 10.38 -15.17
N ILE A 94 2.19 9.71 -15.69
CA ILE A 94 3.11 8.89 -14.89
C ILE A 94 4.09 9.75 -14.09
N ILE A 95 4.57 10.88 -14.63
CA ILE A 95 5.35 11.84 -13.83
C ILE A 95 4.51 12.37 -12.66
N ASP A 96 3.23 12.65 -12.89
CA ASP A 96 2.33 13.24 -11.91
C ASP A 96 2.05 12.29 -10.76
N ARG A 97 1.61 11.08 -11.09
CA ARG A 97 1.13 10.07 -10.13
C ARG A 97 2.24 9.16 -9.61
N GLY A 98 3.33 9.02 -10.35
CA GLY A 98 4.34 7.99 -10.12
C GLY A 98 3.87 6.62 -10.61
N MET A 99 4.55 5.58 -10.15
CA MET A 99 4.15 4.18 -10.35
C MET A 99 4.02 3.52 -8.97
N PRO A 100 2.81 3.49 -8.39
CA PRO A 100 2.53 2.74 -7.16
C PRO A 100 3.01 1.29 -7.29
N GLY A 101 3.42 0.66 -6.18
CA GLY A 101 4.05 -0.66 -6.20
C GLY A 101 5.52 -0.67 -6.69
N THR A 102 6.08 0.50 -7.04
CA THR A 102 7.50 0.68 -7.34
C THR A 102 8.11 1.80 -6.49
N THR A 103 9.40 2.06 -6.67
CA THR A 103 10.10 3.18 -6.03
C THR A 103 9.88 4.53 -6.74
N MET A 104 9.10 4.61 -7.81
CA MET A 104 8.85 5.85 -8.55
C MET A 104 7.72 6.68 -7.91
N PRO A 105 8.05 7.79 -7.20
CA PRO A 105 7.02 8.62 -6.55
C PRO A 105 6.29 9.50 -7.57
N GLY A 106 5.14 10.04 -7.16
CA GLY A 106 4.46 11.11 -7.89
C GLY A 106 5.10 12.48 -7.65
N TRP A 107 5.22 13.27 -8.72
CA TRP A 107 5.90 14.57 -8.71
C TRP A 107 4.98 15.78 -8.81
N GLU A 108 3.67 15.59 -8.97
CA GLU A 108 2.68 16.67 -9.13
C GLU A 108 2.74 17.72 -8.01
N ASN A 109 2.95 17.28 -6.77
CA ASN A 109 2.97 18.16 -5.60
C ASN A 109 4.36 18.75 -5.29
N ILE A 110 5.39 18.38 -6.06
CA ILE A 110 6.79 18.75 -5.84
C ILE A 110 7.29 19.67 -6.95
N LEU A 111 6.97 19.35 -8.20
CA LEU A 111 7.41 20.06 -9.39
C LEU A 111 6.30 20.98 -9.90
N SER A 112 6.69 22.13 -10.46
CA SER A 112 5.76 23.02 -11.14
C SER A 112 5.27 22.41 -12.46
N ASN A 113 4.12 22.87 -12.97
CA ASN A 113 3.60 22.40 -14.24
C ASN A 113 4.61 22.56 -15.39
N GLY A 114 5.31 23.71 -15.45
CA GLY A 114 6.32 23.96 -16.49
C GLY A 114 7.56 23.06 -16.38
N GLU A 115 7.96 22.66 -15.16
CA GLU A 115 9.04 21.67 -14.98
C GLU A 115 8.61 20.29 -15.48
N ARG A 116 7.37 19.87 -15.22
CA ARG A 116 6.84 18.57 -15.67
C ARG A 116 6.67 18.51 -17.19
N GLU A 117 6.12 19.56 -17.80
CA GLU A 117 6.03 19.67 -19.27
C GLU A 117 7.43 19.66 -19.93
N ALA A 118 8.40 20.38 -19.35
CA ALA A 118 9.78 20.35 -19.84
C ALA A 118 10.45 18.98 -19.65
N LEU A 119 10.12 18.24 -18.58
CA LEU A 119 10.57 16.87 -18.39
C LEU A 119 10.05 15.93 -19.49
N VAL A 120 8.78 16.03 -19.89
CA VAL A 120 8.22 15.20 -20.98
C VAL A 120 9.04 15.39 -22.26
N GLU A 121 9.32 16.63 -22.65
CA GLU A 121 10.12 16.93 -23.83
C GLU A 121 11.57 16.43 -23.69
N TYR A 122 12.17 16.57 -22.50
CA TYR A 122 13.51 16.05 -22.25
C TYR A 122 13.56 14.52 -22.33
N LEU A 123 12.60 13.80 -21.75
CA LEU A 123 12.52 12.33 -21.81
C LEU A 123 12.41 11.84 -23.26
N LYS A 124 11.59 12.51 -24.08
CA LYS A 124 11.49 12.21 -25.52
C LYS A 124 12.82 12.41 -26.24
N SER A 125 13.59 13.42 -25.86
CA SER A 125 14.90 13.70 -26.46
C SER A 125 15.97 12.62 -26.18
N LEU A 126 15.78 11.78 -25.15
CA LEU A 126 16.69 10.70 -24.79
C LEU A 126 16.61 9.50 -25.74
N SER A 127 15.57 9.42 -26.58
CA SER A 127 15.42 8.34 -27.55
C SER A 127 15.29 8.84 -28.98
N ARG A 128 15.96 8.14 -29.89
CA ARG A 128 15.84 8.37 -31.34
C ARG A 128 14.48 7.95 -31.92
N PHE A 129 13.67 7.21 -31.16
CA PHE A 129 12.37 6.71 -31.64
C PHE A 129 11.31 7.81 -31.63
N PHE A 130 11.40 8.80 -30.72
CA PHE A 130 10.53 9.97 -30.78
C PHE A 130 10.96 10.86 -31.95
N THR A 131 10.08 10.98 -32.94
CA THR A 131 10.28 11.88 -34.09
C THR A 131 9.20 12.95 -34.13
N PRO A 132 9.50 14.20 -34.54
CA PRO A 132 8.50 15.27 -34.58
C PRO A 132 7.32 15.03 -35.53
N ASP A 133 7.49 14.12 -36.49
CA ASP A 133 6.50 13.83 -37.53
C ASP A 133 5.54 12.69 -37.14
N GLU A 134 5.85 11.95 -36.07
CA GLU A 134 5.07 10.83 -35.58
C GLU A 134 4.20 11.30 -34.40
N VAL A 135 2.89 11.29 -34.61
CA VAL A 135 1.91 11.64 -33.58
C VAL A 135 1.26 10.33 -33.14
N PRO A 136 1.50 9.87 -31.90
CA PRO A 136 0.89 8.65 -31.40
C PRO A 136 -0.63 8.81 -31.28
N GLU A 137 -1.37 7.84 -31.81
CA GLU A 137 -2.84 7.86 -31.83
C GLU A 137 -3.39 6.97 -30.70
N PRO A 138 -4.06 7.54 -29.68
CA PRO A 138 -4.61 6.77 -28.57
C PRO A 138 -5.84 5.96 -29.01
N PHE A 139 -6.07 4.83 -28.35
CA PHE A 139 -7.32 4.07 -28.53
C PHE A 139 -8.54 4.86 -28.00
N ASP A 140 -9.68 4.61 -28.63
CA ASP A 140 -10.98 4.94 -28.05
C ASP A 140 -11.41 3.80 -27.11
N PHE A 141 -11.24 4.03 -25.80
CA PHE A 141 -11.57 3.06 -24.77
C PHE A 141 -13.07 3.00 -24.43
N GLY A 142 -13.88 3.95 -24.93
CA GLY A 142 -15.28 4.04 -24.54
C GLY A 142 -15.48 4.32 -23.04
N SER A 143 -16.48 3.69 -22.43
CA SER A 143 -16.79 3.86 -21.00
C SER A 143 -17.21 2.54 -20.38
N ALA A 144 -16.87 2.35 -19.11
CA ALA A 144 -17.19 1.12 -18.39
C ALA A 144 -18.70 0.86 -18.38
N PRO A 145 -19.15 -0.37 -18.69
CA PRO A 145 -20.53 -0.76 -18.48
C PRO A 145 -20.86 -0.77 -16.98
N ARG A 146 -22.16 -0.82 -16.65
CA ARG A 146 -22.56 -0.94 -15.26
C ARG A 146 -22.23 -2.34 -14.74
N VAL A 147 -21.48 -2.41 -13.64
CA VAL A 147 -21.20 -3.68 -12.95
C VAL A 147 -22.46 -4.27 -12.29
N ASN A 148 -22.60 -5.58 -12.41
CA ASN A 148 -23.59 -6.42 -11.71
C ASN A 148 -23.01 -7.84 -11.51
N ALA A 149 -23.76 -8.71 -10.83
CA ALA A 149 -23.31 -10.06 -10.52
C ALA A 149 -23.04 -10.91 -11.77
N GLU A 150 -23.81 -10.71 -12.84
CA GLU A 150 -23.63 -11.43 -14.11
C GLU A 150 -22.31 -11.03 -14.80
N VAL A 151 -21.98 -9.73 -14.85
CA VAL A 151 -20.72 -9.22 -15.42
C VAL A 151 -19.52 -9.72 -14.62
N LEU A 152 -19.61 -9.76 -13.29
CA LEU A 152 -18.52 -10.28 -12.44
C LEU A 152 -18.32 -11.78 -12.65
N ALA A 153 -19.40 -12.57 -12.74
CA ALA A 153 -19.32 -14.00 -13.00
C ALA A 153 -18.75 -14.31 -14.39
N GLU A 154 -19.11 -13.53 -15.41
CA GLU A 154 -18.51 -13.62 -16.74
C GLU A 154 -17.02 -13.27 -16.71
N GLY A 155 -16.66 -12.16 -16.06
CA GLY A 155 -15.27 -11.72 -15.90
C GLY A 155 -14.40 -12.77 -15.21
N GLN A 156 -14.90 -13.37 -14.13
CA GLN A 156 -14.20 -14.43 -13.40
C GLN A 156 -13.93 -15.66 -14.28
N ALA A 157 -14.95 -16.12 -15.03
CA ALA A 157 -14.79 -17.27 -15.91
C ALA A 157 -13.77 -16.99 -17.03
N LEU A 158 -13.84 -15.79 -17.64
CA LEU A 158 -12.91 -15.39 -18.69
C LEU A 158 -11.46 -15.26 -18.18
N PHE A 159 -11.29 -14.72 -16.98
CA PHE A 159 -10.00 -14.55 -16.31
C PHE A 159 -9.30 -15.90 -16.10
N GLN A 160 -10.06 -16.94 -15.71
CA GLN A 160 -9.54 -18.28 -15.44
C GLN A 160 -9.32 -19.10 -16.72
N ASP A 161 -10.30 -19.14 -17.62
CA ASP A 161 -10.34 -20.15 -18.68
C ASP A 161 -9.77 -19.67 -20.03
N LEU A 162 -10.01 -18.40 -20.38
CA LEU A 162 -9.84 -17.93 -21.77
C LEU A 162 -8.70 -16.93 -21.95
N ALA A 163 -8.50 -16.03 -20.98
CA ALA A 163 -7.44 -15.04 -21.02
C ALA A 163 -6.11 -15.56 -20.45
N GLY A 164 -6.11 -16.73 -19.79
CA GLY A 164 -4.93 -17.31 -19.17
C GLY A 164 -4.36 -16.48 -18.01
N CYS A 165 -5.10 -15.49 -17.50
CA CYS A 165 -4.62 -14.57 -16.46
C CYS A 165 -4.24 -15.32 -15.18
N ALA A 166 -5.02 -16.35 -14.81
CA ALA A 166 -4.76 -17.18 -13.64
C ALA A 166 -3.44 -17.96 -13.71
N GLN A 167 -2.85 -18.15 -14.90
CA GLN A 167 -1.56 -18.84 -15.03
C GLN A 167 -0.43 -18.07 -14.33
N CYS A 168 -0.48 -16.73 -14.39
CA CYS A 168 0.45 -15.86 -13.67
C CYS A 168 -0.16 -15.35 -12.37
N HIS A 169 -1.37 -14.80 -12.41
CA HIS A 169 -1.98 -14.10 -11.28
C HIS A 169 -2.65 -15.02 -10.25
N GLY A 170 -2.80 -16.32 -10.53
CA GLY A 170 -3.58 -17.23 -9.70
C GLY A 170 -5.09 -17.01 -9.81
N VAL A 171 -5.90 -17.92 -9.29
CA VAL A 171 -7.37 -17.89 -9.45
C VAL A 171 -8.03 -16.72 -8.70
N ASP A 172 -7.46 -16.37 -7.54
CA ASP A 172 -7.91 -15.30 -6.66
C ASP A 172 -7.09 -14.01 -6.86
N GLY A 173 -6.15 -14.01 -7.81
CA GLY A 173 -5.41 -12.83 -8.23
C GLY A 173 -4.20 -12.46 -7.37
N ARG A 174 -3.74 -13.31 -6.43
CA ARG A 174 -2.64 -12.98 -5.51
C ARG A 174 -1.22 -13.14 -6.08
N GLY A 175 -1.10 -13.38 -7.39
CA GLY A 175 0.19 -13.60 -8.01
C GLY A 175 0.78 -14.98 -7.71
N ASP A 176 -0.05 -15.96 -7.36
CA ASP A 176 0.30 -17.35 -7.00
C ASP A 176 0.07 -18.36 -8.13
N GLY A 177 -0.05 -17.87 -9.39
CA GLY A 177 -0.18 -18.74 -10.55
C GLY A 177 1.07 -19.60 -10.78
N GLU A 178 0.90 -20.78 -11.41
CA GLU A 178 1.98 -21.75 -11.63
C GLU A 178 3.20 -21.15 -12.36
N SER A 179 3.01 -20.16 -13.24
CA SER A 179 4.11 -19.50 -13.95
C SER A 179 4.65 -18.26 -13.23
N SER A 180 4.07 -17.84 -12.11
CA SER A 180 4.52 -16.67 -11.34
C SER A 180 6.04 -16.63 -11.05
N PRO A 181 6.67 -17.71 -10.52
CA PRO A 181 8.12 -17.69 -10.24
C PRO A 181 9.01 -17.64 -11.49
N THR A 182 8.46 -17.80 -12.69
CA THR A 182 9.24 -17.84 -13.94
C THR A 182 9.16 -16.55 -14.76
N GLN A 183 8.42 -15.54 -14.28
CA GLN A 183 8.23 -14.30 -15.00
C GLN A 183 9.51 -13.44 -14.98
N ILE A 184 9.92 -12.99 -16.17
CA ILE A 184 11.04 -12.08 -16.39
C ILE A 184 10.61 -10.93 -17.29
N ASP A 185 11.21 -9.77 -17.10
CA ASP A 185 11.06 -8.64 -18.01
C ASP A 185 11.95 -8.80 -19.27
N ASP A 186 11.86 -7.86 -20.20
CA ASP A 186 12.66 -7.87 -21.44
C ASP A 186 14.15 -7.55 -21.22
N GLY A 187 14.54 -7.16 -20.00
CA GLY A 187 15.91 -7.00 -19.55
C GLY A 187 16.49 -8.25 -18.87
N ASP A 188 15.78 -9.38 -18.92
CA ASP A 188 16.11 -10.64 -18.24
C ASP A 188 16.12 -10.51 -16.70
N PHE A 189 15.42 -9.53 -16.12
CA PHE A 189 15.25 -9.40 -14.67
C PHE A 189 13.97 -10.10 -14.21
N PRO A 190 13.97 -10.77 -13.04
CA PRO A 190 12.75 -11.31 -12.45
C PRO A 190 11.74 -10.19 -12.20
N ILE A 191 10.49 -10.40 -12.61
CA ILE A 191 9.41 -9.44 -12.42
C ILE A 191 8.30 -10.07 -11.57
N ARG A 192 7.90 -9.39 -10.50
CA ARG A 192 6.82 -9.87 -9.63
C ARG A 192 5.49 -9.74 -10.36
N VAL A 193 4.72 -10.83 -10.36
CA VAL A 193 3.32 -10.76 -10.76
C VAL A 193 2.57 -9.93 -9.71
N ALA A 194 1.79 -8.95 -10.17
CA ALA A 194 1.04 -8.09 -9.27
C ALA A 194 -0.04 -8.87 -8.50
N ASP A 195 -0.14 -8.62 -7.20
CA ASP A 195 -1.29 -9.01 -6.39
C ASP A 195 -2.48 -8.11 -6.71
N LEU A 196 -3.49 -8.69 -7.35
CA LEU A 196 -4.68 -8.01 -7.82
C LEU A 196 -5.66 -7.64 -6.68
N THR A 197 -5.45 -8.17 -5.48
CA THR A 197 -6.19 -7.77 -4.27
C THR A 197 -5.71 -6.42 -3.71
N GLU A 198 -4.58 -5.92 -4.21
CA GLU A 198 -3.94 -4.67 -3.79
C GLU A 198 -3.91 -3.62 -4.91
N ASN A 199 -5.07 -3.31 -5.50
CA ASN A 199 -5.17 -2.41 -6.65
C ASN A 199 -4.58 -1.00 -6.44
N TRP A 200 -4.41 -0.57 -5.19
CA TRP A 200 -3.75 0.70 -4.84
C TRP A 200 -2.25 0.70 -5.17
N LEU A 201 -1.65 -0.46 -5.42
CA LEU A 201 -0.27 -0.64 -5.88
C LEU A 201 -0.15 -0.85 -7.39
N PHE A 202 -1.23 -0.77 -8.17
CA PHE A 202 -1.15 -0.98 -9.61
C PHE A 202 -0.40 0.14 -10.33
N ASN A 203 0.62 -0.26 -11.10
CA ASN A 203 1.29 0.62 -12.08
C ASN A 203 0.26 1.26 -13.01
N GLY A 204 0.10 2.59 -12.95
CA GLY A 204 -0.84 3.33 -13.82
C GLY A 204 -2.27 3.47 -13.31
N GLY A 205 -2.58 3.05 -12.08
CA GLY A 205 -3.86 3.32 -11.40
C GLY A 205 -4.74 2.10 -11.15
N GLY A 206 -5.54 2.13 -10.08
CA GLY A 206 -6.33 0.99 -9.61
C GLY A 206 -7.79 0.96 -10.06
N GLU A 207 -8.25 1.93 -10.84
CA GLU A 207 -9.65 2.02 -11.29
C GLU A 207 -9.95 1.06 -12.44
N VAL A 208 -11.24 0.74 -12.65
CA VAL A 208 -11.64 -0.22 -13.70
C VAL A 208 -11.24 0.26 -15.10
N GLU A 209 -11.29 1.57 -15.38
CA GLU A 209 -10.83 2.14 -16.64
C GLU A 209 -9.32 1.99 -16.81
N ASP A 210 -8.53 2.13 -15.74
CA ASP A 210 -7.07 1.97 -15.81
C ASP A 210 -6.71 0.51 -16.06
N ILE A 211 -7.40 -0.43 -15.42
CA ILE A 211 -7.26 -1.87 -15.65
C ILE A 211 -7.63 -2.22 -17.10
N TYR A 212 -8.77 -1.73 -17.58
CA TYR A 212 -9.23 -1.96 -18.96
C TYR A 212 -8.23 -1.45 -20.00
N ARG A 213 -7.69 -0.24 -19.80
CA ARG A 213 -6.63 0.31 -20.67
C ARG A 213 -5.44 -0.65 -20.74
N ARG A 214 -4.90 -1.08 -19.58
CA ARG A 214 -3.76 -2.02 -19.55
C ARG A 214 -4.06 -3.36 -20.20
N LEU A 215 -5.27 -3.89 -20.06
CA LEU A 215 -5.66 -5.13 -20.75
C LEU A 215 -5.65 -4.97 -22.28
N LEU A 216 -6.03 -3.80 -22.80
CA LEU A 216 -6.00 -3.52 -24.24
C LEU A 216 -4.63 -3.12 -24.76
N THR A 217 -3.86 -2.34 -24.03
CA THR A 217 -2.54 -1.89 -24.48
C THR A 217 -1.46 -2.91 -24.19
N GLY A 218 -1.61 -3.75 -23.17
CA GLY A 218 -0.52 -4.54 -22.61
C GLY A 218 0.52 -3.66 -21.90
N LEU A 219 1.45 -4.30 -21.19
CA LEU A 219 2.54 -3.64 -20.48
C LEU A 219 3.87 -3.92 -21.18
N ASP A 220 4.30 -3.02 -22.08
CA ASP A 220 5.52 -3.21 -22.86
C ASP A 220 6.75 -3.42 -21.98
N GLY A 221 7.57 -4.39 -22.38
CA GLY A 221 8.73 -4.86 -21.64
C GLY A 221 8.41 -5.81 -20.49
N THR A 222 7.16 -6.24 -20.34
CA THR A 222 6.77 -7.31 -19.39
C THR A 222 6.11 -8.48 -20.13
N PRO A 223 5.93 -9.64 -19.46
CA PRO A 223 5.15 -10.74 -20.00
C PRO A 223 3.64 -10.46 -20.17
N MET A 224 3.09 -9.38 -19.62
CA MET A 224 1.65 -9.10 -19.68
C MET A 224 1.24 -8.55 -21.06
N PRO A 225 0.56 -9.36 -21.90
CA PRO A 225 0.33 -9.02 -23.30
C PRO A 225 -0.85 -8.07 -23.48
N SER A 226 -0.97 -7.51 -24.68
CA SER A 226 -2.19 -6.84 -25.12
C SER A 226 -3.26 -7.88 -25.52
N LEU A 227 -4.50 -7.62 -25.11
CA LEU A 227 -5.67 -8.38 -25.57
C LEU A 227 -6.33 -7.77 -26.81
N ALA A 228 -5.83 -6.65 -27.36
CA ALA A 228 -6.39 -6.01 -28.56
C ALA A 228 -6.33 -6.95 -29.79
N ASP A 229 -5.27 -7.73 -29.91
CA ASP A 229 -5.14 -8.73 -30.98
C ASP A 229 -6.12 -9.90 -30.81
N VAL A 230 -6.42 -10.29 -29.57
CA VAL A 230 -7.41 -11.32 -29.24
C VAL A 230 -8.81 -10.86 -29.63
N VAL A 231 -9.12 -9.58 -29.43
CA VAL A 231 -10.38 -8.97 -29.90
C VAL A 231 -10.42 -8.90 -31.42
N THR A 232 -9.32 -8.50 -32.05
CA THR A 232 -9.23 -8.41 -33.52
C THR A 232 -9.39 -9.78 -34.18
N ALA A 233 -8.89 -10.84 -33.54
CA ALA A 233 -9.09 -12.22 -33.95
C ALA A 233 -10.54 -12.72 -33.77
N GLY A 234 -11.37 -12.01 -33.00
CA GLY A 234 -12.76 -12.35 -32.72
C GLY A 234 -12.94 -13.40 -31.62
N GLU A 235 -11.89 -13.67 -30.83
CA GLU A 235 -11.93 -14.61 -29.71
C GLU A 235 -12.49 -13.98 -28.43
N LEU A 236 -12.29 -12.66 -28.27
CA LEU A 236 -12.90 -11.85 -27.22
C LEU A 236 -13.61 -10.62 -27.79
N THR A 237 -14.52 -10.06 -27.02
CA THR A 237 -15.19 -8.78 -27.30
C THR A 237 -14.75 -7.71 -26.31
N TYR A 238 -14.94 -6.43 -26.65
CA TYR A 238 -14.65 -5.34 -25.73
C TYR A 238 -15.48 -5.40 -24.44
N ASP A 239 -16.74 -5.84 -24.50
CA ASP A 239 -17.59 -6.03 -23.32
C ASP A 239 -17.04 -7.13 -22.40
N GLN A 240 -16.47 -8.18 -22.97
CA GLN A 240 -15.81 -9.25 -22.21
C GLN A 240 -14.52 -8.77 -21.54
N ILE A 241 -13.75 -7.88 -22.17
CA ILE A 241 -12.58 -7.27 -21.52
C ILE A 241 -13.02 -6.35 -20.37
N TRP A 242 -14.12 -5.61 -20.53
CA TRP A 242 -14.70 -4.85 -19.41
C TRP A 242 -15.14 -5.78 -18.27
N ALA A 243 -15.72 -6.95 -18.56
CA ALA A 243 -16.07 -7.93 -17.55
C ALA A 243 -14.82 -8.42 -16.79
N ILE A 244 -13.72 -8.74 -17.49
CA ILE A 244 -12.44 -9.09 -16.86
C ILE A 244 -11.92 -7.95 -15.99
N ALA A 245 -11.95 -6.70 -16.49
CA ALA A 245 -11.50 -5.53 -15.72
C ALA A 245 -12.34 -5.31 -14.45
N HIS A 246 -13.66 -5.48 -14.52
CA HIS A 246 -14.55 -5.42 -13.37
C HIS A 246 -14.25 -6.52 -12.36
N TYR A 247 -14.01 -7.75 -12.83
CA TYR A 247 -13.62 -8.85 -11.95
C TYR A 247 -12.28 -8.54 -11.24
N ALA A 248 -11.25 -8.17 -11.99
CA ALA A 248 -9.95 -7.81 -11.41
C ALA A 248 -10.07 -6.65 -10.40
N ARG A 249 -10.89 -5.63 -10.68
CA ARG A 249 -11.16 -4.55 -9.71
C ARG A 249 -11.87 -5.07 -8.45
N SER A 250 -12.76 -6.03 -8.58
CA SER A 250 -13.55 -6.57 -7.47
C SER A 250 -12.76 -7.44 -6.48
N LEU A 251 -11.54 -7.84 -6.85
CA LEU A 251 -10.64 -8.59 -5.96
C LEU A 251 -10.04 -7.74 -4.84
N SER A 252 -10.12 -6.42 -4.97
CA SER A 252 -9.61 -5.45 -4.00
C SER A 252 -10.77 -4.70 -3.30
N PRO A 253 -10.57 -4.21 -2.07
CA PRO A 253 -11.53 -3.35 -1.38
C PRO A 253 -11.94 -2.11 -2.20
N ASP A 254 -13.10 -1.55 -1.89
CA ASP A 254 -13.62 -0.35 -2.57
C ASP A 254 -12.71 0.88 -2.39
N GLU A 255 -12.11 1.03 -1.21
CA GLU A 255 -11.13 2.08 -0.91
C GLU A 255 -9.79 1.45 -0.51
N ALA A 256 -8.68 2.11 -0.86
CA ALA A 256 -7.36 1.73 -0.37
C ALA A 256 -7.34 1.71 1.17
N PRO A 257 -6.61 0.76 1.79
CA PRO A 257 -6.59 0.62 3.24
C PRO A 257 -6.10 1.89 3.91
N ARG A 258 -6.78 2.28 5.00
CA ARG A 258 -6.36 3.39 5.84
C ARG A 258 -5.42 2.89 6.91
N VAL A 259 -4.27 3.54 7.05
CA VAL A 259 -3.35 3.26 8.15
C VAL A 259 -3.95 3.80 9.44
N THR A 260 -4.26 2.91 10.38
CA THR A 260 -4.70 3.27 11.73
C THR A 260 -3.67 2.82 12.75
N GLU A 261 -3.45 3.61 13.79
CA GLU A 261 -2.44 3.30 14.82
C GLU A 261 -2.91 2.22 15.82
N VAL A 262 -4.18 1.83 15.78
CA VAL A 262 -4.82 0.99 16.82
C VAL A 262 -5.52 -0.21 16.19
N VAL A 263 -5.05 -1.41 16.57
CA VAL A 263 -5.73 -2.69 16.39
C VAL A 263 -6.66 -2.91 17.57
N ARG A 264 -7.96 -3.11 17.31
CA ARG A 264 -8.96 -3.36 18.37
C ARG A 264 -9.03 -4.85 18.68
N GLY A 265 -8.80 -5.21 19.94
CA GLY A 265 -9.09 -6.52 20.50
C GLY A 265 -10.54 -6.58 20.97
N VAL A 266 -11.41 -7.22 20.21
CA VAL A 266 -12.84 -7.34 20.51
C VAL A 266 -13.06 -8.29 21.69
N LEU A 267 -13.91 -7.90 22.65
CA LEU A 267 -14.22 -8.72 23.82
C LEU A 267 -15.31 -9.77 23.54
N PHE A 268 -14.99 -11.04 23.81
CA PHE A 268 -15.87 -12.21 23.71
C PHE A 268 -16.37 -12.63 25.11
N GLU A 269 -17.34 -11.89 25.66
CA GLU A 269 -17.77 -12.08 27.07
C GLU A 269 -18.42 -13.44 27.39
N ASN A 270 -19.04 -14.09 26.41
CA ASN A 270 -19.83 -15.33 26.61
C ASN A 270 -19.69 -16.33 25.45
N ALA A 271 -18.60 -16.23 24.70
CA ALA A 271 -18.29 -17.11 23.59
C ALA A 271 -16.82 -17.53 23.70
N PRO A 272 -16.44 -18.74 23.25
CA PRO A 272 -15.05 -19.09 23.14
C PRO A 272 -14.34 -18.15 22.16
N LEU A 273 -13.05 -17.95 22.37
CA LEU A 273 -12.20 -17.30 21.37
C LEU A 273 -12.18 -18.10 20.06
N PRO A 274 -11.88 -17.42 18.93
CA PRO A 274 -11.60 -18.08 17.67
C PRO A 274 -10.57 -19.19 17.87
N SER A 275 -10.87 -20.38 17.36
CA SER A 275 -10.06 -21.58 17.61
C SER A 275 -9.06 -21.91 16.48
N SER A 276 -9.20 -21.25 15.33
CA SER A 276 -8.31 -21.37 14.17
C SER A 276 -8.31 -20.08 13.35
N VAL A 277 -7.39 -19.97 12.39
CA VAL A 277 -7.32 -18.86 11.43
C VAL A 277 -8.57 -18.76 10.54
N ASP A 278 -9.24 -19.87 10.25
CA ASP A 278 -10.45 -19.93 9.41
C ASP A 278 -11.77 -19.84 10.20
N ASP A 279 -11.71 -19.54 11.51
CA ASP A 279 -12.91 -19.47 12.35
C ASP A 279 -13.84 -18.32 11.89
N GLU A 280 -15.13 -18.61 11.72
CA GLU A 280 -16.13 -17.65 11.23
C GLU A 280 -16.24 -16.41 12.14
N ALA A 281 -15.84 -16.52 13.41
CA ALA A 281 -15.80 -15.40 14.35
C ALA A 281 -14.92 -14.23 13.85
N TRP A 282 -13.92 -14.49 12.99
CA TRP A 282 -13.09 -13.44 12.40
C TRP A 282 -13.84 -12.56 11.40
N ILE A 283 -14.96 -13.01 10.82
CA ILE A 283 -15.74 -12.24 9.84
C ILE A 283 -16.33 -10.96 10.47
N ASP A 284 -16.68 -11.02 11.75
CA ASP A 284 -17.31 -9.91 12.48
C ASP A 284 -16.29 -8.92 13.09
N ILE A 285 -14.99 -9.19 12.95
CA ILE A 285 -13.92 -8.35 13.48
C ILE A 285 -13.31 -7.55 12.33
N GLU A 286 -13.40 -6.23 12.36
CA GLU A 286 -12.79 -5.39 11.32
C GLU A 286 -11.26 -5.53 11.31
N PRO A 287 -10.64 -5.93 10.18
CA PRO A 287 -9.19 -6.03 10.09
C PRO A 287 -8.53 -4.65 10.03
N THR A 288 -7.37 -4.52 10.67
CA THR A 288 -6.57 -3.29 10.67
C THR A 288 -5.34 -3.48 9.78
N TYR A 289 -5.22 -2.65 8.74
CA TYR A 289 -4.04 -2.66 7.87
C TYR A 289 -2.85 -1.95 8.52
N ILE A 290 -1.72 -2.64 8.60
CA ILE A 290 -0.44 -2.12 9.09
C ILE A 290 0.57 -2.20 7.95
N PRO A 291 1.02 -1.07 7.37
CA PRO A 291 2.07 -1.08 6.37
C PRO A 291 3.40 -1.48 7.01
N LEU A 292 4.16 -2.29 6.29
CA LEU A 292 5.53 -2.65 6.60
C LEU A 292 6.48 -1.98 5.61
N VAL A 293 7.70 -1.72 6.05
CA VAL A 293 8.75 -1.18 5.18
C VAL A 293 10.02 -2.00 5.32
N GLY A 294 10.81 -2.03 4.26
CA GLY A 294 12.09 -2.72 4.25
C GLY A 294 13.01 -2.21 5.36
N GLN A 295 13.62 -3.14 6.08
CA GLN A 295 14.64 -2.82 7.07
C GLN A 295 15.93 -2.37 6.36
N ILE A 296 16.21 -1.07 6.44
CA ILE A 296 17.41 -0.46 5.83
C ILE A 296 18.38 0.16 6.85
N ILE A 297 18.14 -0.02 8.15
CA ILE A 297 18.92 0.62 9.22
C ILE A 297 20.08 -0.27 9.68
N VAL A 298 19.84 -1.57 9.87
CA VAL A 298 20.84 -2.51 10.42
C VAL A 298 21.33 -3.40 9.29
N MET A 299 22.64 -3.56 9.19
CA MET A 299 23.25 -4.43 8.19
C MET A 299 23.15 -5.91 8.58
N PRO A 300 23.04 -6.83 7.61
CA PRO A 300 22.85 -6.58 6.18
C PRO A 300 21.44 -6.02 5.85
N ARG A 301 21.39 -5.04 4.94
CA ARG A 301 20.16 -4.33 4.54
C ARG A 301 19.45 -5.06 3.41
N TRP A 302 18.12 -4.95 3.37
CA TRP A 302 17.30 -5.47 2.29
C TRP A 302 16.41 -4.37 1.73
N PHE A 303 16.60 -4.04 0.46
CA PHE A 303 15.91 -2.94 -0.21
C PHE A 303 14.70 -3.39 -1.00
N ASP A 304 14.44 -4.70 -1.03
CA ASP A 304 13.39 -5.32 -1.84
C ASP A 304 12.47 -6.22 -1.03
N PRO A 305 11.88 -5.72 0.07
CA PRO A 305 10.95 -6.51 0.86
C PRO A 305 9.76 -6.98 0.01
N ARG A 306 9.36 -8.24 0.16
CA ARG A 306 8.16 -8.78 -0.49
C ARG A 306 6.89 -8.40 0.26
N VAL A 307 6.93 -8.50 1.59
CA VAL A 307 5.77 -8.20 2.44
C VAL A 307 5.76 -6.71 2.76
N ASP A 308 4.89 -5.92 2.14
CA ASP A 308 4.81 -4.47 2.34
C ASP A 308 3.66 -4.03 3.25
N GLY A 309 2.83 -4.98 3.71
CA GLY A 309 1.75 -4.73 4.63
C GLY A 309 1.18 -6.02 5.21
N VAL A 310 0.46 -5.89 6.32
CA VAL A 310 -0.25 -6.99 6.99
C VAL A 310 -1.60 -6.51 7.48
N TRP A 311 -2.58 -7.40 7.50
CA TRP A 311 -3.88 -7.17 8.13
C TRP A 311 -3.90 -7.84 9.50
N VAL A 312 -4.29 -7.09 10.53
CA VAL A 312 -4.31 -7.58 11.92
C VAL A 312 -5.70 -7.51 12.50
N GLN A 313 -6.15 -8.61 13.08
CA GLN A 313 -7.37 -8.72 13.88
C GLN A 313 -7.02 -9.22 15.27
N ALA A 314 -7.78 -8.81 16.27
CA ALA A 314 -7.60 -9.30 17.63
C ALA A 314 -8.94 -9.54 18.34
N ALA A 315 -8.96 -10.56 19.19
CA ALA A 315 -10.08 -10.92 20.06
C ALA A 315 -9.54 -11.31 21.44
N HIS A 316 -10.32 -11.11 22.50
CA HIS A 316 -9.98 -11.60 23.84
C HIS A 316 -11.25 -11.94 24.62
N ASP A 317 -11.18 -12.87 25.57
CA ASP A 317 -12.32 -13.26 26.43
C ASP A 317 -12.17 -12.72 27.87
N GLY A 318 -11.09 -11.98 28.13
CA GLY A 318 -10.74 -11.46 29.45
C GLY A 318 -9.81 -12.39 30.24
N GLU A 319 -9.52 -13.59 29.73
CA GLU A 319 -8.52 -14.52 30.26
C GLU A 319 -7.37 -14.73 29.25
N SER A 320 -7.69 -14.77 27.96
CA SER A 320 -6.75 -14.96 26.84
C SER A 320 -7.00 -13.95 25.72
N VAL A 321 -5.99 -13.76 24.87
CA VAL A 321 -6.04 -12.96 23.64
C VAL A 321 -5.66 -13.84 22.45
N ALA A 322 -6.37 -13.66 21.34
CA ALA A 322 -6.03 -14.17 20.02
C ALA A 322 -5.69 -12.99 19.09
N VAL A 323 -4.55 -13.05 18.41
CA VAL A 323 -4.13 -12.07 17.40
C VAL A 323 -3.91 -12.80 16.08
N ARG A 324 -4.73 -12.50 15.08
CA ARG A 324 -4.64 -13.03 13.71
C ARG A 324 -3.98 -11.99 12.82
N VAL A 325 -2.94 -12.41 12.10
CA VAL A 325 -2.23 -11.60 11.11
C VAL A 325 -2.33 -12.30 9.76
N THR A 326 -2.71 -11.58 8.72
CA THR A 326 -2.75 -12.09 7.35
C THR A 326 -1.94 -11.21 6.40
N TRP A 327 -1.29 -11.82 5.42
CA TRP A 327 -0.56 -11.12 4.37
C TRP A 327 -0.46 -11.96 3.11
N SER A 328 -0.33 -11.29 1.97
CA SER A 328 -0.12 -11.95 0.69
C SER A 328 1.29 -12.49 0.58
N ASP A 329 1.38 -13.75 0.21
CA ASP A 329 2.61 -14.47 -0.10
C ASP A 329 2.26 -15.59 -1.07
N PRO A 330 2.68 -15.53 -2.34
CA PRO A 330 2.21 -16.48 -3.35
C PRO A 330 2.74 -17.91 -3.16
N ASN A 331 3.65 -18.15 -2.21
CA ASN A 331 4.18 -19.47 -1.94
C ASN A 331 4.39 -19.69 -0.43
N SER A 332 4.49 -20.97 -0.04
CA SER A 332 4.86 -21.33 1.33
C SER A 332 6.35 -21.63 1.35
N SER A 333 7.16 -20.64 1.71
CA SER A 333 8.62 -20.81 1.73
C SER A 333 9.04 -21.78 2.84
N PRO A 334 10.06 -22.62 2.62
CA PRO A 334 10.77 -22.80 1.36
C PRO A 334 9.98 -23.66 0.35
N ASP A 335 9.77 -23.13 -0.85
CA ASP A 335 9.12 -23.79 -1.98
C ASP A 335 10.14 -24.13 -3.08
N PRO A 336 10.35 -25.41 -3.40
CA PRO A 336 11.24 -25.82 -4.49
C PRO A 336 10.93 -25.16 -5.85
N LEU A 337 9.68 -24.82 -6.15
CA LEU A 337 9.30 -24.15 -7.40
C LEU A 337 9.85 -22.71 -7.51
N TRP A 338 10.16 -22.10 -6.38
CA TRP A 338 10.68 -20.72 -6.29
C TRP A 338 12.21 -20.66 -6.16
N THR A 339 12.91 -21.79 -6.23
CA THR A 339 14.39 -21.84 -6.08
C THR A 339 15.13 -20.99 -7.13
N ASP A 340 14.70 -21.05 -8.39
CA ASP A 340 15.32 -20.28 -9.48
C ASP A 340 15.02 -18.78 -9.34
N TRP A 341 13.79 -18.44 -8.93
CA TRP A 341 13.39 -17.07 -8.59
C TRP A 341 14.29 -16.51 -7.48
N LYS A 342 14.38 -17.21 -6.35
CA LYS A 342 15.20 -16.84 -5.20
C LYS A 342 16.65 -16.59 -5.62
N SER A 343 17.20 -17.48 -6.44
CA SER A 343 18.58 -17.37 -6.93
C SER A 343 18.79 -16.09 -7.75
N GLN A 344 17.84 -15.74 -8.62
CA GLN A 344 17.88 -14.51 -9.39
C GLN A 344 17.77 -13.27 -8.49
N VAL A 345 16.79 -13.23 -7.59
CA VAL A 345 16.60 -12.13 -6.64
C VAL A 345 17.83 -11.92 -5.78
N ILE A 346 18.39 -12.97 -5.17
CA ILE A 346 19.63 -12.88 -4.38
C ILE A 346 20.78 -12.37 -5.26
N SER A 347 20.94 -12.86 -6.50
CA SER A 347 22.03 -12.40 -7.36
C SER A 347 22.01 -10.88 -7.60
N LEU A 348 20.81 -10.30 -7.72
CA LEU A 348 20.58 -8.89 -8.00
C LEU A 348 20.58 -8.04 -6.72
N MET A 349 19.76 -8.44 -5.76
CA MET A 349 19.33 -7.65 -4.60
C MET A 349 20.10 -7.97 -3.31
N GLN A 350 20.98 -8.99 -3.32
CA GLN A 350 21.75 -9.31 -2.12
C GLN A 350 22.48 -8.07 -1.56
N PRO A 351 22.54 -7.94 -0.22
CA PRO A 351 23.27 -6.89 0.44
C PRO A 351 24.69 -6.81 -0.10
N LYS A 352 25.14 -5.60 -0.46
CA LYS A 352 26.53 -5.38 -0.90
C LYS A 352 27.47 -5.26 0.31
N GLU A 353 26.92 -5.14 1.51
CA GLU A 353 27.64 -5.09 2.77
C GLU A 353 27.60 -6.42 3.54
N GLY A 354 28.69 -6.77 4.20
CA GLY A 354 28.79 -7.97 5.03
C GLY A 354 29.36 -9.19 4.27
N ASP A 355 29.38 -10.34 4.94
CA ASP A 355 29.77 -11.60 4.33
C ASP A 355 28.60 -12.15 3.48
N PRO A 356 28.87 -12.76 2.31
CA PRO A 356 27.85 -13.44 1.52
C PRO A 356 27.10 -14.47 2.39
N GLN A 357 25.78 -14.35 2.46
CA GLN A 357 24.97 -15.27 3.26
C GLN A 357 24.61 -16.54 2.50
N ASP A 358 24.33 -17.58 3.28
CA ASP A 358 24.02 -18.92 2.81
C ASP A 358 22.75 -18.93 1.95
N GLU A 359 22.82 -19.56 0.78
CA GLU A 359 21.72 -19.70 -0.20
C GLU A 359 20.70 -20.78 0.20
N GLY A 360 20.79 -21.25 1.45
CA GLY A 360 19.93 -22.30 1.98
C GLY A 360 18.44 -21.93 1.95
N PRO A 361 17.55 -22.94 2.04
CA PRO A 361 16.13 -22.70 2.20
C PRO A 361 15.90 -21.87 3.47
N THR A 362 15.07 -20.83 3.35
CA THR A 362 14.67 -19.96 4.46
C THR A 362 13.15 -20.03 4.56
N PRO A 363 12.58 -20.23 5.75
CA PRO A 363 11.14 -20.23 5.93
C PRO A 363 10.58 -18.81 5.89
N ASP A 364 9.29 -18.69 5.63
CA ASP A 364 8.53 -17.47 5.92
C ASP A 364 8.44 -17.30 7.42
N GLN A 365 8.40 -16.04 7.88
CA GLN A 365 8.41 -15.74 9.29
C GLN A 365 7.53 -14.55 9.60
N LEU A 366 6.90 -14.62 10.77
CA LEU A 366 6.17 -13.51 11.37
C LEU A 366 6.68 -13.33 12.79
N MET A 367 6.96 -12.08 13.17
CA MET A 367 7.32 -11.74 14.53
C MET A 367 6.50 -10.55 15.02
N VAL A 368 5.87 -10.72 16.17
CA VAL A 368 5.18 -9.64 16.89
C VAL A 368 6.02 -9.24 18.09
N GLN A 369 6.24 -7.95 18.23
CA GLN A 369 7.08 -7.36 19.27
C GLN A 369 6.25 -6.49 20.20
N PHE A 370 6.47 -6.68 21.50
CA PHE A 370 5.91 -5.87 22.58
C PHE A 370 7.04 -5.33 23.46
N PRO A 371 6.83 -4.24 24.22
CA PRO A 371 7.78 -3.87 25.27
C PRO A 371 7.76 -4.94 26.40
N MET A 372 8.88 -5.19 27.08
CA MET A 372 8.90 -6.09 28.25
C MET A 372 8.07 -5.55 29.43
N GLU A 373 7.96 -4.23 29.53
CA GLU A 373 7.18 -3.53 30.55
C GLU A 373 6.34 -2.44 29.87
N MET A 374 5.12 -2.21 30.36
CA MET A 374 4.29 -1.12 29.85
C MET A 374 5.02 0.23 30.02
N PRO A 375 5.23 1.01 28.94
CA PRO A 375 6.01 2.23 29.02
C PRO A 375 5.29 3.32 29.82
N GLU A 376 6.01 3.95 30.75
CA GLU A 376 5.53 5.18 31.40
C GLU A 376 5.73 6.39 30.47
N GLY A 377 4.63 6.95 29.97
CA GLY A 377 4.65 8.15 29.12
C GLY A 377 4.90 7.84 27.64
N MET A 378 5.69 8.68 26.96
CA MET A 378 5.87 8.60 25.49
C MET A 378 7.08 7.76 25.06
N GLU A 379 7.93 7.37 26.01
CA GLU A 379 9.20 6.72 25.73
C GLU A 379 9.02 5.20 25.57
N ARG A 380 9.27 4.68 24.37
CA ARG A 380 9.15 3.25 24.03
C ARG A 380 10.54 2.63 23.82
N PRO A 381 10.67 1.30 23.88
CA PRO A 381 11.85 0.61 23.33
C PRO A 381 12.03 0.97 21.85
N TYR A 382 13.26 0.83 21.35
CA TYR A 382 13.48 1.00 19.92
C TYR A 382 12.70 -0.06 19.14
N PHE A 383 11.98 0.33 18.08
CA PHE A 383 11.09 -0.58 17.35
C PHE A 383 11.84 -1.71 16.64
N LEU A 384 13.15 -1.56 16.44
CA LEU A 384 14.05 -2.59 15.91
C LEU A 384 14.58 -3.50 17.02
N ARG A 385 13.69 -4.27 17.66
CA ARG A 385 14.03 -5.28 18.67
C ARG A 385 14.60 -4.74 19.97
N GLY A 386 14.24 -3.51 20.34
CA GLY A 386 14.63 -2.90 21.61
C GLY A 386 16.11 -2.47 21.67
N ASP A 387 16.58 -2.26 22.88
CA ASP A 387 17.98 -1.97 23.19
C ASP A 387 18.34 -2.47 24.60
N ASN A 388 19.62 -2.40 24.99
CA ASN A 388 20.08 -2.88 26.29
C ASN A 388 19.33 -2.30 27.50
N ARG A 389 18.84 -1.06 27.40
CA ARG A 389 18.11 -0.37 28.48
C ARG A 389 16.62 -0.69 28.43
N ARG A 390 16.09 -1.02 27.25
CA ARG A 390 14.68 -1.29 26.99
C ARG A 390 14.55 -2.55 26.13
N PRO A 391 14.61 -3.74 26.75
CA PRO A 391 14.35 -4.97 26.04
C PRO A 391 12.91 -5.02 25.54
N VAL A 392 12.67 -5.91 24.58
CA VAL A 392 11.36 -6.24 24.04
C VAL A 392 11.06 -7.71 24.24
N TYR A 393 9.78 -8.01 24.31
CA TYR A 393 9.20 -9.34 24.33
C TYR A 393 8.72 -9.69 22.92
N LEU A 394 8.93 -10.93 22.48
CA LEU A 394 8.76 -11.37 21.11
C LEU A 394 7.89 -12.62 21.02
N TRP A 395 6.94 -12.62 20.09
CA TRP A 395 6.29 -13.81 19.57
C TRP A 395 6.83 -14.08 18.18
N GLN A 396 7.31 -15.29 17.91
CA GLN A 396 7.83 -15.67 16.61
C GLN A 396 7.15 -16.93 16.09
N TRP A 397 6.70 -16.86 14.85
CA TRP A 397 6.28 -17.99 14.04
C TRP A 397 7.19 -18.15 12.81
N GLN A 398 7.41 -19.40 12.39
CA GLN A 398 8.12 -19.76 11.16
C GLN A 398 7.36 -20.89 10.46
N SER A 399 7.32 -20.87 9.13
CA SER A 399 6.57 -21.84 8.33
C SER A 399 7.10 -23.29 8.38
N ASP A 400 8.36 -23.49 8.79
CA ASP A 400 9.02 -24.80 8.86
C ASP A 400 9.00 -25.44 10.26
N ARG A 401 8.25 -24.85 11.20
CA ARG A 401 8.18 -25.30 12.60
C ARG A 401 6.75 -25.46 13.08
N ASP A 402 6.50 -26.59 13.74
CA ASP A 402 5.27 -26.84 14.47
C ASP A 402 5.27 -26.04 15.79
N GLY A 403 4.80 -24.78 15.76
CA GLY A 403 4.59 -23.96 16.95
C GLY A 403 5.24 -22.57 16.92
N ALA A 404 4.84 -21.72 17.87
CA ALA A 404 5.42 -20.40 18.09
C ALA A 404 6.47 -20.45 19.20
N LEU A 405 7.38 -19.48 19.20
CA LEU A 405 8.31 -19.27 20.29
C LEU A 405 8.09 -17.90 20.92
N GLU A 406 8.23 -17.88 22.24
CA GLU A 406 8.35 -16.66 23.03
C GLU A 406 9.83 -16.36 23.26
N GLY A 407 10.18 -15.08 23.29
CA GLY A 407 11.56 -14.68 23.54
C GLY A 407 11.70 -13.22 23.94
N GLU A 408 12.93 -12.84 24.22
CA GLU A 408 13.30 -11.44 24.46
C GLU A 408 14.41 -10.98 23.50
N ALA A 409 14.52 -9.66 23.31
CA ALA A 409 15.63 -9.05 22.61
C ALA A 409 16.03 -7.70 23.21
N ARG A 410 17.32 -7.36 23.07
CA ARG A 410 17.98 -6.11 23.50
C ARG A 410 18.65 -5.40 22.32
N GLY A 411 18.02 -5.50 21.16
CA GLY A 411 18.48 -5.06 19.85
C GLY A 411 18.62 -6.25 18.88
N PHE A 412 18.76 -5.93 17.59
CA PHE A 412 19.00 -6.94 16.55
C PHE A 412 20.17 -7.88 16.87
N GLY A 413 19.96 -9.18 16.64
CA GLY A 413 20.98 -10.22 16.81
C GLY A 413 21.17 -10.65 18.27
N THR A 414 20.31 -10.20 19.17
CA THR A 414 20.33 -10.58 20.61
C THR A 414 19.11 -11.39 21.01
N GLU A 415 18.33 -11.86 20.04
CA GLU A 415 17.09 -12.60 20.27
C GLU A 415 17.40 -13.90 21.03
N ALA A 416 16.69 -14.11 22.13
CA ALA A 416 16.77 -15.30 22.96
C ALA A 416 15.37 -15.91 23.07
N PHE A 417 15.14 -16.98 22.32
CA PHE A 417 13.88 -17.72 22.34
C PHE A 417 13.92 -18.87 23.34
N GLN A 418 12.82 -19.06 24.05
CA GLN A 418 12.64 -20.14 25.01
C GLN A 418 12.17 -21.40 24.28
N SER A 419 12.69 -22.58 24.65
CA SER A 419 12.36 -23.85 23.96
C SER A 419 10.98 -24.40 24.31
N ASP A 420 10.40 -23.97 25.42
CA ASP A 420 9.20 -24.55 26.04
C ASP A 420 8.24 -23.45 26.53
N GLY A 421 7.92 -22.48 25.67
CA GLY A 421 6.88 -21.48 25.98
C GLY A 421 5.53 -22.18 26.14
N GLU A 422 5.06 -22.37 27.38
CA GLU A 422 3.83 -23.13 27.66
C GLU A 422 2.56 -22.30 27.39
N ASP A 423 2.67 -20.97 27.29
CA ASP A 423 1.52 -20.05 27.27
C ASP A 423 1.18 -19.51 25.87
N LEU A 424 2.12 -19.50 24.91
CA LEU A 424 1.87 -19.08 23.53
C LEU A 424 1.61 -20.27 22.61
N THR A 425 0.43 -20.27 21.99
CA THR A 425 0.05 -21.22 20.94
C THR A 425 -0.13 -20.52 19.61
N VAL A 426 -0.04 -21.28 18.53
CA VAL A 426 -0.23 -20.75 17.17
C VAL A 426 -1.02 -21.72 16.31
N ASP A 427 -1.90 -21.17 15.50
CA ASP A 427 -2.52 -21.83 14.35
C ASP A 427 -2.14 -21.04 13.09
N ALA A 428 -1.75 -21.72 12.03
CA ALA A 428 -1.32 -21.07 10.80
C ALA A 428 -1.75 -21.86 9.57
N SER A 429 -2.14 -21.15 8.52
CA SER A 429 -2.46 -21.74 7.22
C SER A 429 -1.91 -20.87 6.09
N HIS A 430 -1.53 -21.53 5.00
CA HIS A 430 -1.25 -20.91 3.72
C HIS A 430 -2.23 -21.45 2.71
N ALA A 431 -2.99 -20.57 2.06
CA ALA A 431 -3.93 -20.96 1.01
C ALA A 431 -4.09 -19.82 0.01
N ASN A 432 -4.13 -20.18 -1.28
CA ASN A 432 -4.39 -19.27 -2.39
C ASN A 432 -3.53 -17.98 -2.37
N GLY A 433 -2.24 -18.13 -2.05
CA GLY A 433 -1.30 -17.00 -2.02
C GLY A 433 -1.43 -16.07 -0.81
N GLU A 434 -2.02 -16.52 0.30
CA GLU A 434 -2.13 -15.77 1.55
C GLU A 434 -1.69 -16.63 2.73
N TRP A 435 -0.82 -16.05 3.58
CA TRP A 435 -0.56 -16.57 4.92
C TRP A 435 -1.56 -16.01 5.92
N GLN A 436 -1.99 -16.86 6.83
CA GLN A 436 -2.75 -16.48 8.02
C GLN A 436 -2.08 -17.11 9.23
N VAL A 437 -1.78 -16.30 10.25
CA VAL A 437 -1.15 -16.77 11.49
C VAL A 437 -1.91 -16.19 12.67
N MET A 438 -2.41 -17.06 13.54
CA MET A 438 -3.12 -16.71 14.76
C MET A 438 -2.31 -17.12 15.98
N PHE A 439 -1.80 -16.13 16.72
CA PHE A 439 -1.22 -16.36 18.05
C PHE A 439 -2.32 -16.33 19.11
N THR A 440 -2.29 -17.27 20.05
CA THR A 440 -3.16 -17.25 21.24
C THR A 440 -2.33 -17.39 22.50
N ARG A 441 -2.56 -16.49 23.47
CA ARG A 441 -1.86 -16.44 24.76
C ARG A 441 -2.80 -16.02 25.88
N THR A 442 -2.54 -16.48 27.09
CA THR A 442 -3.19 -15.93 28.30
C THR A 442 -2.81 -14.46 28.51
N LEU A 443 -3.71 -13.66 29.08
CA LEU A 443 -3.45 -12.23 29.32
C LEU A 443 -2.41 -12.00 30.41
N VAL A 444 -2.40 -12.86 31.43
CA VAL A 444 -1.46 -12.82 32.56
C VAL A 444 -0.77 -14.17 32.60
N THR A 445 0.55 -14.18 32.49
CA THR A 445 1.34 -15.42 32.59
C THR A 445 1.96 -15.55 33.98
N SER A 446 2.49 -16.74 34.28
CA SER A 446 3.06 -17.02 35.59
C SER A 446 4.55 -16.65 35.71
N ALA A 447 5.18 -16.26 34.60
CA ALA A 447 6.59 -15.87 34.54
C ALA A 447 6.77 -14.38 34.87
N ASP A 448 7.67 -14.06 35.80
CA ASP A 448 7.93 -12.68 36.23
C ASP A 448 8.49 -11.77 35.10
N ASP A 449 8.99 -12.36 34.01
CA ASP A 449 9.65 -11.67 32.89
C ASP A 449 8.72 -11.45 31.67
N ASP A 450 7.46 -11.85 31.76
CA ASP A 450 6.50 -11.79 30.66
C ASP A 450 5.61 -10.53 30.74
N LEU A 451 5.20 -10.00 29.58
CA LEU A 451 4.30 -8.85 29.55
C LEU A 451 2.86 -9.26 29.88
N ASP A 452 2.28 -8.66 30.92
CA ASP A 452 0.85 -8.71 31.22
C ASP A 452 0.04 -7.83 30.25
N PHE A 453 -1.00 -8.41 29.64
CA PHE A 453 -1.89 -7.71 28.72
C PHE A 453 -3.10 -7.17 29.48
N VAL A 454 -3.12 -5.85 29.69
CA VAL A 454 -4.15 -5.18 30.49
C VAL A 454 -5.28 -4.66 29.60
N THR A 455 -6.53 -5.02 29.92
CA THR A 455 -7.70 -4.51 29.22
C THR A 455 -7.92 -3.01 29.47
N GLY A 456 -8.36 -2.30 28.44
CA GLY A 456 -8.57 -0.85 28.48
C GLY A 456 -7.29 -0.01 28.37
N GLU A 457 -6.13 -0.62 28.21
CA GLU A 457 -4.85 0.04 27.96
C GLU A 457 -4.37 -0.16 26.52
N ALA A 458 -3.58 0.79 26.01
CA ALA A 458 -3.00 0.72 24.68
C ALA A 458 -1.64 0.01 24.76
N ILE A 459 -1.60 -1.25 24.33
CA ILE A 459 -0.43 -2.12 24.39
C ILE A 459 0.44 -1.87 23.14
N PRO A 460 1.66 -1.33 23.25
CA PRO A 460 2.50 -1.08 22.08
C PRO A 460 2.89 -2.39 21.39
N MET A 461 2.74 -2.40 20.07
CA MET A 461 2.98 -3.55 19.20
C MET A 461 3.75 -3.12 17.95
N ALA A 462 4.76 -3.89 17.53
CA ALA A 462 5.40 -3.75 16.23
C ALA A 462 5.46 -5.13 15.55
N LEU A 463 5.50 -5.16 14.23
CA LEU A 463 5.47 -6.39 13.44
C LEU A 463 6.66 -6.45 12.51
N PHE A 464 7.10 -7.67 12.24
CA PHE A 464 8.11 -7.99 11.26
C PHE A 464 7.66 -9.20 10.45
N ALA A 465 7.93 -9.18 9.15
CA ALA A 465 7.62 -10.27 8.24
C ALA A 465 8.79 -10.56 7.31
N TRP A 466 8.90 -11.82 6.89
CA TRP A 466 9.94 -12.33 5.99
C TRP A 466 9.32 -13.27 4.97
N ASP A 467 9.61 -13.04 3.70
CA ASP A 467 9.42 -14.02 2.62
C ASP A 467 10.73 -14.77 2.36
N GLY A 468 10.71 -16.06 2.69
CA GLY A 468 11.87 -16.92 2.60
C GLY A 468 12.41 -17.10 1.17
N ASP A 469 11.55 -17.23 0.18
CA ASP A 469 11.93 -17.42 -1.22
C ASP A 469 12.18 -16.12 -1.97
N ASN A 470 11.86 -14.97 -1.38
CA ASN A 470 12.46 -13.69 -1.74
C ASN A 470 13.88 -13.53 -1.17
N GLY A 471 14.38 -14.47 -0.37
CA GLY A 471 15.72 -14.45 0.20
C GLY A 471 15.82 -13.66 1.51
N GLU A 472 14.69 -13.37 2.16
CA GLU A 472 14.63 -12.63 3.42
C GLU A 472 14.89 -13.53 4.62
N SER A 473 15.67 -13.03 5.58
CA SER A 473 15.90 -13.67 6.88
C SER A 473 16.68 -12.74 7.82
N GLY A 474 16.59 -12.99 9.13
CA GLY A 474 17.40 -12.29 10.13
C GLY A 474 17.10 -10.80 10.20
N THR A 475 18.01 -9.96 9.70
CA THR A 475 17.85 -8.49 9.61
C THR A 475 17.19 -8.03 8.31
N ARG A 476 17.14 -8.90 7.30
CA ARG A 476 16.64 -8.63 5.95
C ARG A 476 15.18 -9.02 5.87
N GLY A 477 14.28 -8.07 5.95
CA GLY A 477 12.84 -8.30 5.89
C GLY A 477 12.10 -6.98 6.12
N SER A 478 10.81 -7.10 6.37
CA SER A 478 9.94 -5.95 6.55
C SER A 478 9.66 -5.68 8.02
N VAL A 479 9.46 -4.41 8.37
CA VAL A 479 9.23 -3.97 9.74
C VAL A 479 8.22 -2.82 9.79
N SER A 480 7.36 -2.82 10.80
CA SER A 480 6.49 -1.68 11.11
C SER A 480 7.08 -0.76 12.18
N SER A 481 6.55 0.46 12.28
CA SER A 481 6.78 1.30 13.46
C SER A 481 5.97 0.78 14.67
N TRP A 482 5.92 1.52 15.78
CA TRP A 482 5.04 1.15 16.89
C TRP A 482 3.57 1.50 16.61
N TYR A 483 2.73 0.49 16.59
CA TYR A 483 1.27 0.53 16.64
C TYR A 483 0.77 0.15 18.04
N PHE A 484 -0.54 0.05 18.23
CA PHE A 484 -1.15 -0.33 19.49
C PHE A 484 -2.17 -1.45 19.32
N LEU A 485 -2.11 -2.45 20.19
CA LEU A 485 -3.20 -3.36 20.45
C LEU A 485 -4.03 -2.79 21.61
N PHE A 486 -5.33 -2.58 21.41
CA PHE A 486 -6.24 -2.10 22.45
C PHE A 486 -7.29 -3.15 22.75
N LEU A 487 -7.17 -3.81 23.90
CA LEU A 487 -8.13 -4.81 24.36
C LEU A 487 -9.33 -4.13 25.02
N GLU A 488 -10.53 -4.41 24.54
CA GLU A 488 -11.75 -3.75 25.01
C GLU A 488 -12.12 -4.13 26.45
N GLY A 489 -12.41 -3.14 27.29
CA GLY A 489 -12.96 -3.40 28.62
C GLY A 489 -14.43 -3.82 28.54
N ALA A 490 -14.87 -4.69 29.47
CA ALA A 490 -16.29 -4.99 29.64
C ALA A 490 -17.09 -3.70 29.81
N THR A 491 -18.19 -3.54 29.08
CA THR A 491 -19.00 -2.32 29.14
C THR A 491 -19.59 -2.19 30.55
N PRO A 492 -19.23 -1.16 31.34
CA PRO A 492 -19.70 -1.07 32.71
C PRO A 492 -21.23 -0.99 32.75
N ALA A 493 -21.87 -1.72 33.68
CA ALA A 493 -23.34 -1.70 33.81
C ALA A 493 -23.92 -0.28 33.97
N THR A 494 -23.12 0.65 34.50
CA THR A 494 -23.45 2.08 34.61
C THR A 494 -23.78 2.74 33.27
N VAL A 495 -23.18 2.29 32.15
CA VAL A 495 -23.46 2.80 30.80
C VAL A 495 -24.91 2.57 30.40
N TYR A 496 -25.53 1.46 30.85
CA TYR A 496 -26.95 1.17 30.61
C TYR A 496 -27.86 1.77 31.69
N VAL A 497 -27.39 1.83 32.93
CA VAL A 497 -28.17 2.30 34.09
C VAL A 497 -28.37 3.82 34.07
N TYR A 498 -27.36 4.62 33.71
CA TYR A 498 -27.50 6.08 33.74
C TYR A 498 -28.50 6.64 32.72
N PRO A 499 -28.50 6.24 31.44
CA PRO A 499 -29.50 6.70 30.47
C PRO A 499 -30.91 6.25 30.84
N THR A 500 -31.08 5.03 31.35
CA THR A 500 -32.39 4.53 31.78
C THR A 500 -32.91 5.26 33.02
N LEU A 501 -32.06 5.53 34.02
CA LEU A 501 -32.39 6.38 35.15
C LEU A 501 -32.72 7.82 34.71
N ALA A 502 -31.97 8.39 33.77
CA ALA A 502 -32.22 9.73 33.23
C ALA A 502 -33.56 9.78 32.48
N MET A 503 -33.88 8.77 31.68
CA MET A 503 -35.18 8.64 31.02
C MET A 503 -36.32 8.53 32.03
N MET A 504 -36.17 7.70 33.07
CA MET A 504 -37.17 7.56 34.13
C MET A 504 -37.36 8.87 34.91
N LEU A 505 -36.27 9.55 35.27
CA LEU A 505 -36.33 10.85 35.96
C LEU A 505 -37.04 11.88 35.09
N THR A 506 -36.71 11.92 33.80
CA THR A 506 -37.33 12.83 32.82
C THR A 506 -38.82 12.53 32.67
N ALA A 507 -39.21 11.25 32.61
CA ALA A 507 -40.60 10.84 32.55
C ALA A 507 -41.36 11.25 33.84
N VAL A 508 -40.78 11.01 35.02
CA VAL A 508 -41.38 11.40 36.30
C VAL A 508 -41.55 12.92 36.40
N LEU A 509 -40.51 13.69 36.05
CA LEU A 509 -40.58 15.15 35.99
C LEU A 509 -41.65 15.61 35.00
N GLY A 510 -41.73 14.99 33.83
CA GLY A 510 -42.77 15.24 32.83
C GLY A 510 -44.17 15.00 33.38
N PHE A 511 -44.41 13.86 34.05
CA PHE A 511 -45.69 13.54 34.69
C PHE A 511 -46.04 14.54 35.80
N LEU A 512 -45.08 14.98 36.61
CA LEU A 512 -45.31 15.97 37.65
C LEU A 512 -45.68 17.35 37.08
N VAL A 513 -45.01 17.77 36.00
CA VAL A 513 -45.33 19.03 35.30
C VAL A 513 -46.74 18.96 34.71
N VAL A 514 -47.07 17.90 33.96
CA VAL A 514 -48.41 17.71 33.38
C VAL A 514 -49.48 17.64 34.47
N GLY A 515 -49.24 16.88 35.55
CA GLY A 515 -50.17 16.79 36.67
C GLY A 515 -50.38 18.12 37.38
N SER A 516 -49.32 18.94 37.55
CA SER A 516 -49.43 20.28 38.14
C SER A 516 -50.19 21.26 37.25
N ALA A 517 -50.01 21.17 35.93
CA ALA A 517 -50.73 21.99 34.96
C ALA A 517 -52.22 21.63 34.94
N GLN A 518 -52.56 20.33 34.88
CA GLN A 518 -53.94 19.85 34.93
C GLN A 518 -54.63 20.21 36.27
N LYS A 519 -53.89 20.18 37.39
CA LYS A 519 -54.43 20.60 38.68
C LYS A 519 -54.76 22.10 38.69
N LYS A 520 -53.87 22.95 38.16
CA LYS A 520 -54.14 24.39 38.01
C LYS A 520 -55.30 24.70 37.08
N GLU A 521 -55.45 23.96 35.98
CA GLU A 521 -56.61 24.10 35.09
C GLU A 521 -57.92 23.72 35.78
N ARG A 522 -57.94 22.64 36.57
CA ARG A 522 -59.12 22.24 37.35
C ARG A 522 -59.49 23.27 38.42
N GLU A 523 -58.49 23.75 39.17
CA GLU A 523 -58.70 24.79 40.19
C GLU A 523 -59.17 26.12 39.55
N GLY A 524 -58.65 26.48 38.37
CA GLY A 524 -59.10 27.63 37.60
C GLY A 524 -60.55 27.48 37.09
N ALA A 525 -60.91 26.29 36.60
CA ALA A 525 -62.27 26.00 36.13
C ALA A 525 -63.31 25.95 37.27
N GLU A 526 -62.92 25.49 38.47
CA GLU A 526 -63.78 25.56 39.67
C GLU A 526 -64.06 27.02 40.07
N ILE A 527 -63.04 27.88 40.05
CA ILE A 527 -63.18 29.32 40.38
C ILE A 527 -64.05 30.06 39.36
N GLU A 528 -63.96 29.75 38.07
CA GLU A 528 -64.87 30.30 37.04
C GLU A 528 -66.31 29.80 37.21
N SER A 529 -66.51 28.57 37.68
CA SER A 529 -67.85 28.03 37.94
C SER A 529 -68.52 28.64 39.19
N GLU A 530 -67.76 28.99 40.22
CA GLU A 530 -68.25 29.67 41.42
C GLU A 530 -68.54 31.17 41.20
N THR A 531 -67.92 31.80 40.20
CA THR A 531 -68.18 33.21 39.85
C THR A 531 -69.29 33.40 38.82
N ALA A 532 -69.77 32.32 38.19
CA ALA A 532 -70.88 32.32 37.23
C ALA A 532 -72.24 31.88 37.84
N SER A 533 -72.27 31.50 39.12
CA SER A 533 -73.48 31.30 39.94
C SER A 533 -73.82 32.53 40.75
#